data_AF-A0A960KRB6-F1
#
_entry.id   AF-A0A960KRB6-F1
#
_cell.length_a   1.000
_cell.length_b   1.000
_cell.length_c   1.000
_cell.angle_alpha   90.00
_cell.angle_beta   90.00
_cell.angle_gamma   90.00
#
_symmetry.space_group_name_H-M   'P 1'
#
loop_
_entity.id
_entity.type
_entity.pdbx_description
1 polymer ?
#
loop_
_entity_poly.entity_id
_entity_poly.type
_entity_poly.pdbx_seq_one_letter_code
_entity_poly.pdbx_strand_id
1 'polypeptide(L)'
;MTHPRLRHSRSLLALVPLTLLLPNLAFAGAGESFRHVVSVANGLAWGPPMILLLVGTGLYLTVRMGLIQFRGFRHGLRVLRGHYDHEQDPGELSHFRALATALSATIGTGNIVGVAAAILTGGPGAVFWMWITALVGMATKFTCCTLAVHYRRVDARGECHGGPMHYIELGMGPRWKWLAVLFAVFTVLASFGIGNMFQANNVMT
;
A
#
# COMPACT_ATOMS: atom_id res chain seq x y z
N MET A 1 28.62 -39.23 3.34
CA MET A 1 27.61 -39.84 2.45
C MET A 1 26.22 -39.61 3.05
N THR A 2 25.42 -38.79 2.35
CA THR A 2 23.94 -38.61 2.38
C THR A 2 23.21 -38.45 3.72
N HIS A 3 22.95 -37.19 4.11
CA HIS A 3 21.92 -36.80 5.08
C HIS A 3 20.50 -36.88 4.46
N PRO A 4 19.49 -37.43 5.16
CA PRO A 4 18.13 -37.50 4.68
C PRO A 4 17.35 -36.24 5.11
N ARG A 5 17.33 -35.19 4.28
CA ARG A 5 16.49 -33.98 4.50
C ARG A 5 15.64 -33.60 3.28
N LEU A 6 14.98 -34.58 2.64
CA LEU A 6 14.17 -34.29 1.43
C LEU A 6 12.82 -35.01 1.39
N ARG A 7 12.18 -35.28 2.55
CA ARG A 7 10.83 -35.90 2.56
C ARG A 7 9.67 -34.97 2.95
N HIS A 8 9.93 -33.75 3.44
CA HIS A 8 8.87 -32.83 3.89
C HIS A 8 8.40 -31.79 2.84
N SER A 9 9.06 -31.66 1.69
CA SER A 9 8.70 -30.65 0.67
C SER A 9 7.54 -31.07 -0.25
N ARG A 10 7.20 -32.37 -0.33
CA ARG A 10 6.15 -32.87 -1.24
C ARG A 10 4.72 -32.70 -0.72
N SER A 11 4.52 -32.51 0.58
CA SER A 11 3.19 -32.30 1.18
C SER A 11 2.69 -30.86 1.06
N LEU A 12 3.60 -29.88 0.92
CA LEU A 12 3.29 -28.45 0.87
C LEU A 12 2.91 -27.97 -0.54
N LEU A 13 3.45 -28.61 -1.59
CA LEU A 13 3.02 -28.39 -2.98
C LEU A 13 1.55 -28.78 -3.24
N ALA A 14 0.96 -29.62 -2.38
CA ALA A 14 -0.46 -29.96 -2.44
C ALA A 14 -1.38 -28.88 -1.82
N LEU A 15 -0.84 -27.92 -1.07
CA LEU A 15 -1.62 -26.84 -0.44
C LEU A 15 -1.70 -25.57 -1.28
N VAL A 16 -0.80 -25.37 -2.24
CA VAL A 16 -0.86 -24.27 -3.22
C VAL A 16 -2.13 -24.32 -4.08
N PRO A 17 -2.59 -25.49 -4.59
CA PRO A 17 -3.91 -25.57 -5.21
C PRO A 17 -5.05 -25.39 -4.19
N LEU A 18 -4.84 -25.71 -2.90
CA LEU A 18 -5.87 -25.57 -1.85
C LEU A 18 -6.16 -24.09 -1.51
N THR A 19 -5.16 -23.20 -1.56
CA THR A 19 -5.35 -21.75 -1.38
C THR A 19 -5.99 -21.07 -2.58
N LEU A 20 -5.81 -21.62 -3.79
CA LEU A 20 -6.56 -21.24 -5.00
C LEU A 20 -7.98 -21.84 -5.04
N LEU A 21 -8.21 -22.96 -4.35
CA LEU A 21 -9.51 -23.61 -4.21
C LEU A 21 -10.36 -23.02 -3.09
N LEU A 22 -9.77 -22.44 -2.05
CA LEU A 22 -10.49 -21.87 -0.89
C LEU A 22 -11.46 -20.73 -1.26
N PRO A 23 -11.15 -19.81 -2.18
CA PRO A 23 -12.17 -18.89 -2.72
C PRO A 23 -13.30 -19.69 -3.38
N ASN A 24 -12.98 -20.61 -4.30
CA ASN A 24 -14.00 -21.39 -5.01
C ASN A 24 -14.87 -22.26 -4.09
N LEU A 25 -14.33 -22.78 -2.97
CA LEU A 25 -15.06 -23.55 -1.96
C LEU A 25 -15.86 -22.68 -1.00
N ALA A 26 -15.34 -21.52 -0.58
CA ALA A 26 -16.07 -20.56 0.25
C ALA A 26 -17.31 -19.99 -0.45
N PHE A 27 -17.27 -19.90 -1.79
CA PHE A 27 -18.38 -19.46 -2.63
C PHE A 27 -19.16 -20.62 -3.28
N ALA A 28 -18.80 -21.88 -3.00
CA ALA A 28 -19.46 -23.06 -3.58
C ALA A 28 -20.93 -23.18 -3.15
N GLY A 29 -21.28 -22.73 -1.94
CA GLY A 29 -22.65 -22.70 -1.42
C GLY A 29 -23.40 -21.39 -1.64
N ALA A 30 -22.78 -20.39 -2.28
CA ALA A 30 -23.42 -19.09 -2.50
C ALA A 30 -24.16 -19.05 -3.84
N GLY A 31 -25.41 -18.60 -3.82
CA GLY A 31 -26.25 -18.52 -5.03
C GLY A 31 -25.60 -17.68 -6.14
N GLU A 32 -25.98 -17.95 -7.39
CA GLU A 32 -25.36 -17.33 -8.57
C GLU A 32 -25.37 -15.79 -8.51
N SER A 33 -26.40 -15.19 -7.90
CA SER A 33 -26.48 -13.74 -7.67
C SER A 33 -25.36 -13.20 -6.79
N PHE A 34 -24.94 -13.93 -5.76
CA PHE A 34 -23.82 -13.52 -4.90
C PHE A 34 -22.49 -13.59 -5.64
N ARG A 35 -22.28 -14.66 -6.42
CA ARG A 35 -21.07 -14.79 -7.26
C ARG A 35 -20.98 -13.67 -8.29
N HIS A 36 -22.11 -13.27 -8.88
CA HIS A 36 -22.16 -12.14 -9.81
C HIS A 36 -21.87 -10.80 -9.12
N VAL A 37 -22.42 -10.56 -7.93
CA VAL A 37 -22.10 -9.34 -7.15
C VAL A 37 -20.60 -9.30 -6.79
N VAL A 38 -20.04 -10.42 -6.35
CA VAL A 38 -18.62 -10.52 -6.01
C VAL A 38 -17.73 -10.33 -7.23
N SER A 39 -18.07 -10.89 -8.39
CA SER A 39 -17.28 -10.73 -9.61
C SER A 39 -17.28 -9.29 -10.13
N VAL A 40 -18.43 -8.62 -10.10
CA VAL A 40 -18.56 -7.20 -10.46
C VAL A 40 -17.75 -6.33 -9.48
N ALA A 41 -17.87 -6.57 -8.17
CA ALA A 41 -17.10 -5.85 -7.16
C ALA A 41 -15.58 -6.05 -7.36
N ASN A 42 -15.14 -7.28 -7.67
CA ASN A 42 -13.75 -7.57 -7.96
C ASN A 42 -13.26 -6.86 -9.23
N GLY A 43 -14.08 -6.84 -10.29
CA GLY A 43 -13.77 -6.14 -11.54
C GLY A 43 -13.69 -4.62 -11.37
N LEU A 44 -14.50 -4.03 -10.48
CA LEU A 44 -14.41 -2.60 -10.15
C LEU A 44 -13.20 -2.28 -9.28
N ALA A 45 -12.94 -3.10 -8.26
CA ALA A 45 -11.87 -2.86 -7.29
C ALA A 45 -10.46 -3.09 -7.89
N TRP A 46 -10.32 -4.07 -8.78
CA TRP A 46 -9.02 -4.51 -9.32
C TRP A 46 -8.89 -4.37 -10.84
N GLY A 47 -9.93 -3.90 -11.51
CA GLY A 47 -9.95 -3.78 -12.96
C GLY A 47 -9.55 -2.39 -13.50
N PRO A 48 -9.82 -2.16 -14.79
CA PRO A 48 -9.42 -0.93 -15.49
C PRO A 48 -9.87 0.38 -14.83
N PRO A 49 -11.09 0.49 -14.23
CA PRO A 49 -11.52 1.74 -13.59
C PRO A 49 -10.62 2.17 -12.44
N MET A 50 -10.21 1.24 -11.59
CA MET A 50 -9.33 1.55 -10.45
C MET A 50 -7.93 1.96 -10.92
N ILE A 51 -7.39 1.26 -11.92
CA ILE A 51 -6.09 1.61 -12.51
C ILE A 51 -6.13 3.01 -13.11
N LEU A 52 -7.19 3.34 -13.85
CA LEU A 52 -7.38 4.66 -14.43
C LEU A 52 -7.49 5.74 -13.35
N LEU A 53 -8.21 5.48 -12.25
CA LEU A 53 -8.30 6.41 -11.14
C LEU A 53 -6.95 6.62 -10.45
N LEU A 54 -6.19 5.56 -10.18
CA LEU A 54 -4.90 5.65 -9.50
C LEU A 54 -3.83 6.32 -10.36
N VAL A 55 -3.64 5.82 -11.58
CA VAL A 55 -2.64 6.35 -12.52
C VAL A 55 -3.06 7.72 -13.03
N GLY A 56 -4.34 7.92 -13.35
CA GLY A 56 -4.89 9.19 -13.81
C GLY A 56 -4.77 10.29 -12.75
N THR A 57 -5.11 9.98 -11.48
CA THR A 57 -4.93 10.94 -10.37
C THR A 57 -3.45 11.25 -10.16
N GLY A 58 -2.57 10.25 -10.21
CA GLY A 58 -1.13 10.48 -10.06
C GLY A 58 -0.54 11.31 -11.20
N LEU A 59 -0.99 11.11 -12.44
CA LEU A 59 -0.59 11.92 -13.59
C LEU A 59 -1.10 13.35 -13.45
N TYR A 60 -2.37 13.53 -13.07
CA TYR A 60 -2.94 14.84 -12.78
C TYR A 60 -2.13 15.58 -11.71
N LEU A 61 -1.84 14.93 -10.57
CA LEU A 61 -1.04 15.50 -9.50
C LEU A 61 0.40 15.78 -9.94
N THR A 62 0.99 14.90 -10.75
CA THR A 62 2.33 15.08 -11.32
C THR A 62 2.42 16.38 -12.12
N VAL A 63 1.46 16.62 -13.02
CA VAL A 63 1.42 17.84 -13.84
C VAL A 63 1.12 19.07 -12.96
N ARG A 64 0.11 18.98 -12.09
CA ARG A 64 -0.34 20.08 -11.23
C ARG A 64 0.72 20.51 -10.20
N MET A 65 1.55 19.59 -9.74
CA MET A 65 2.67 19.86 -8.83
C MET A 65 3.98 20.19 -9.58
N GLY A 66 3.94 20.27 -10.91
CA GLY A 66 5.08 20.67 -11.73
C GLY A 66 6.23 19.67 -11.73
N LEU A 67 5.93 18.37 -11.85
CA LEU A 67 6.91 17.27 -11.86
C LEU A 67 7.74 17.21 -10.57
N ILE A 68 7.05 17.34 -9.44
CA ILE A 68 7.65 17.42 -8.09
C ILE A 68 8.57 16.25 -7.78
N GLN A 69 8.30 15.05 -8.29
CA GLN A 69 9.13 13.86 -8.09
C GLN A 69 10.55 14.05 -8.63
N PHE A 70 10.74 14.81 -9.71
CA PHE A 70 12.07 15.09 -10.28
C PHE A 70 12.73 16.29 -9.61
N ARG A 71 11.95 17.35 -9.34
CA ARG A 71 12.45 18.59 -8.72
C ARG A 71 12.83 18.41 -7.25
N GLY A 72 11.99 17.69 -6.51
CA GLY A 72 12.11 17.48 -5.06
C GLY A 72 13.14 16.41 -4.68
N PHE A 73 13.55 15.53 -5.60
CA PHE A 73 14.42 14.39 -5.31
C PHE A 73 15.74 14.79 -4.64
N ARG A 74 16.43 15.81 -5.19
CA ARG A 74 17.70 16.31 -4.62
C ARG A 74 17.51 16.95 -3.24
N HIS A 75 16.37 17.60 -3.00
CA HIS A 75 16.07 18.16 -1.70
C HIS A 75 15.78 17.07 -0.68
N GLY A 76 14.95 16.08 -1.04
CA GLY A 76 14.66 14.91 -0.21
C GLY A 76 15.93 14.17 0.22
N LEU A 77 16.88 13.96 -0.70
CA LEU A 77 18.15 13.31 -0.35
C LEU A 77 18.99 14.11 0.66
N ARG A 78 18.96 15.45 0.61
CA ARG A 78 19.63 16.30 1.60
C ARG A 78 18.94 16.24 2.96
N VAL A 79 17.60 16.20 2.98
CA VAL A 79 16.79 15.99 4.19
C VAL A 79 17.13 14.67 4.85
N LEU A 80 17.21 13.58 4.08
CA LEU A 80 17.55 12.26 4.60
C LEU A 80 18.98 12.12 5.12
N ARG A 81 19.91 12.95 4.61
CA ARG A 81 21.31 13.01 5.08
C ARG A 81 21.47 13.84 6.36
N GLY A 82 20.39 14.35 6.92
CA GLY A 82 20.40 15.12 8.16
C GLY A 82 20.91 16.55 7.99
N HIS A 83 21.05 17.08 6.77
CA HIS A 83 21.45 18.48 6.55
C HIS A 83 20.42 19.49 7.11
N TYR A 84 19.23 19.02 7.44
CA TYR A 84 18.13 19.83 7.96
C TYR A 84 17.60 19.30 9.31
N ASP A 85 18.23 18.27 9.90
CA ASP A 85 17.85 17.76 11.22
C ASP A 85 18.47 18.69 12.30
N HIS A 86 17.65 19.39 13.08
CA HIS A 86 18.09 20.13 14.27
C HIS A 86 17.49 19.52 15.54
N GLU A 87 18.22 19.55 16.65
CA GLU A 87 17.76 18.98 17.94
C GLU A 87 16.50 19.67 18.51
N GLN A 88 16.17 20.86 18.02
CA GLN A 88 15.00 21.64 18.44
C GLN A 88 13.80 21.48 17.48
N ASP A 89 13.94 20.70 16.40
CA ASP A 89 12.87 20.56 15.42
C ASP A 89 11.67 19.79 16.01
N PRO A 90 10.44 20.29 15.84
CA PRO A 90 9.25 19.64 16.39
C PRO A 90 8.93 18.35 15.60
N GLY A 91 9.20 17.20 16.21
CA GLY A 91 8.86 15.88 15.68
C GLY A 91 9.38 14.74 16.56
N GLU A 92 8.70 13.59 16.52
CA GLU A 92 9.03 12.42 17.36
C GLU A 92 10.22 11.60 16.81
N LEU A 93 10.48 11.72 15.50
CA LEU A 93 11.48 10.93 14.79
C LEU A 93 12.29 11.84 13.87
N SER A 94 13.61 11.58 13.77
CA SER A 94 14.44 12.21 12.74
C SER A 94 13.97 11.82 11.33
N HIS A 95 14.31 12.63 10.33
CA HIS A 95 13.85 12.40 8.96
C HIS A 95 14.23 11.01 8.43
N PHE A 96 15.44 10.53 8.73
CA PHE A 96 15.88 9.19 8.34
C PHE A 96 15.08 8.08 9.03
N ARG A 97 14.83 8.21 10.34
CA ARG A 97 14.05 7.21 11.10
C ARG A 97 12.61 7.16 10.60
N ALA A 98 12.00 8.30 10.30
CA ALA A 98 10.67 8.36 9.71
C ALA A 98 10.62 7.64 8.35
N LEU A 99 11.63 7.85 7.48
CA LEU A 99 11.74 7.11 6.23
C LEU A 99 11.91 5.61 6.46
N ALA A 100 12.79 5.20 7.37
CA ALA A 100 13.05 3.79 7.66
C ALA A 100 11.78 3.07 8.14
N THR A 101 11.00 3.69 9.04
CA THR A 101 9.70 3.17 9.49
C THR A 101 8.72 3.04 8.34
N ALA A 102 8.61 4.06 7.48
CA ALA A 102 7.73 4.02 6.32
C ALA A 102 8.15 2.93 5.31
N LEU A 103 9.45 2.81 5.03
CA LEU A 103 9.98 1.80 4.11
C LEU A 103 9.76 0.39 4.65
N SER A 104 10.01 0.16 5.94
CA SER A 104 9.75 -1.11 6.62
C SER A 104 8.29 -1.55 6.47
N ALA A 105 7.34 -0.61 6.61
CA ALA A 105 5.92 -0.91 6.41
C ALA A 105 5.55 -1.23 4.95
N THR A 106 6.29 -0.69 3.97
CA THR A 106 5.98 -0.86 2.54
C THR A 106 6.74 -2.00 1.86
N ILE A 107 7.91 -2.38 2.37
CA ILE A 107 8.76 -3.41 1.79
C ILE A 107 8.57 -4.68 2.62
N GLY A 108 7.89 -5.66 2.03
CA GLY A 108 7.70 -6.98 2.63
C GLY A 108 7.79 -8.09 1.60
N THR A 109 7.65 -9.32 2.08
CA THR A 109 7.61 -10.53 1.24
C THR A 109 6.57 -10.43 0.13
N GLY A 110 5.45 -9.73 0.38
CA GLY A 110 4.41 -9.52 -0.62
C GLY A 110 4.82 -8.67 -1.82
N ASN A 111 5.76 -7.74 -1.69
CA ASN A 111 6.27 -7.02 -2.86
C ASN A 111 7.08 -7.96 -3.77
N ILE A 112 7.84 -8.89 -3.18
CA ILE A 112 8.67 -9.85 -3.94
C ILE A 112 7.77 -10.84 -4.67
N VAL A 113 6.81 -11.45 -3.95
CA VAL A 113 5.85 -12.38 -4.53
C VAL A 113 4.98 -11.70 -5.58
N GLY A 114 4.55 -10.46 -5.33
CA GLY A 114 3.75 -9.68 -6.27
C GLY A 114 4.50 -9.35 -7.57
N VAL A 115 5.76 -8.94 -7.47
CA VAL A 115 6.62 -8.72 -8.66
C VAL A 115 6.80 -10.02 -9.44
N ALA A 116 7.10 -11.12 -8.76
CA ALA A 116 7.28 -12.43 -9.39
C ALA A 116 6.00 -12.88 -10.11
N ALA A 117 4.84 -12.77 -9.45
CA ALA A 117 3.54 -13.07 -10.04
C ALA A 117 3.25 -12.20 -11.26
N ALA A 118 3.49 -10.89 -11.17
CA ALA A 118 3.27 -9.96 -12.27
C ALA A 118 4.13 -10.28 -13.50
N ILE A 119 5.39 -10.68 -13.30
CA ILE A 119 6.29 -11.09 -14.40
C ILE A 119 5.83 -12.43 -14.99
N LEU A 120 5.45 -13.39 -14.14
CA LEU A 120 4.96 -14.70 -14.59
C LEU A 120 3.67 -14.58 -15.42
N THR A 121 2.74 -13.71 -15.03
CA THR A 121 1.45 -13.55 -15.71
C THR A 121 1.49 -12.54 -16.86
N GLY A 122 2.24 -11.44 -16.71
CA GLY A 122 2.29 -10.32 -17.66
C GLY A 122 3.51 -10.31 -18.57
N GLY A 123 4.45 -11.24 -18.38
CA GLY A 123 5.72 -11.28 -19.08
C GLY A 123 6.74 -10.24 -18.58
N PRO A 124 7.95 -10.21 -19.16
CA PRO A 124 9.03 -9.34 -18.71
C PRO A 124 8.71 -7.84 -18.86
N GLY A 125 7.79 -7.49 -19.77
CA GLY A 125 7.32 -6.12 -19.97
C GLY A 125 6.57 -5.52 -18.77
N ALA A 126 6.11 -6.34 -17.83
CA ALA A 126 5.45 -5.87 -16.61
C ALA A 126 6.36 -4.94 -15.78
N VAL A 127 7.67 -5.20 -15.75
CA VAL A 127 8.64 -4.41 -14.97
C VAL A 127 8.68 -2.96 -15.42
N PHE A 128 8.63 -2.72 -16.74
CA PHE A 128 8.59 -1.37 -17.29
C PHE A 128 7.38 -0.59 -16.77
N TRP A 129 6.19 -1.22 -16.79
CA TRP A 129 4.97 -0.60 -16.29
C TRP A 129 4.98 -0.40 -14.77
N MET A 130 5.63 -1.27 -14.01
CA MET A 130 5.83 -1.08 -12.57
C MET A 130 6.67 0.16 -12.25
N TRP A 131 7.71 0.46 -13.06
CA TRP A 131 8.48 1.69 -12.87
C TRP A 131 7.69 2.95 -13.22
N ILE A 132 6.91 2.92 -14.32
CA ILE A 132 6.05 4.03 -14.70
C ILE A 132 5.00 4.32 -13.61
N THR A 133 4.31 3.28 -13.12
CA THR A 133 3.31 3.45 -12.07
C THR A 133 3.93 3.89 -10.75
N ALA A 134 5.14 3.43 -10.42
CA ALA A 134 5.89 3.92 -9.27
C ALA A 134 6.23 5.42 -9.39
N LEU A 135 6.73 5.86 -10.55
CA LEU A 135 7.04 7.28 -10.82
C LEU A 135 5.82 8.18 -10.68
N VAL A 136 4.68 7.74 -11.24
CA VAL A 136 3.40 8.45 -11.12
C VAL A 136 2.90 8.44 -9.67
N GLY A 137 3.04 7.31 -8.97
CA GLY A 137 2.64 7.14 -7.58
C GLY A 137 3.44 8.00 -6.60
N MET A 138 4.69 8.36 -6.91
CA MET A 138 5.49 9.26 -6.06
C MET A 138 4.81 10.62 -5.87
N ALA A 139 4.20 11.18 -6.91
CA ALA A 139 3.50 12.46 -6.81
C ALA A 139 2.27 12.34 -5.88
N THR A 140 1.48 11.28 -6.04
CA THR A 140 0.34 11.00 -5.16
C THR A 140 0.78 10.84 -3.71
N LYS A 141 1.82 10.04 -3.46
CA LYS A 141 2.33 9.82 -2.11
C LYS A 141 2.86 11.10 -1.47
N PHE A 142 3.59 11.91 -2.25
CA PHE A 142 4.06 13.22 -1.81
C PHE A 142 2.89 14.10 -1.37
N THR A 143 1.87 14.27 -2.21
CA THR A 143 0.67 15.04 -1.88
C THR A 143 -0.01 14.53 -0.61
N CYS A 144 -0.21 13.21 -0.48
CA CYS A 144 -0.82 12.62 0.72
C CYS A 144 0.00 12.91 1.99
N CYS A 145 1.33 12.80 1.93
CA CYS A 145 2.20 13.11 3.06
C CYS A 145 2.16 14.61 3.41
N THR A 146 2.18 15.49 2.41
CA THR A 146 2.06 16.94 2.64
C THR A 146 0.73 17.30 3.31
N LEU A 147 -0.39 16.73 2.84
CA LEU A 147 -1.69 16.95 3.46
C LEU A 147 -1.74 16.37 4.89
N ALA A 148 -1.15 15.19 5.12
CA ALA A 148 -1.11 14.58 6.44
C ALA A 148 -0.37 15.45 7.46
N VAL A 149 0.72 16.12 7.06
CA VAL A 149 1.45 17.06 7.92
C VAL A 149 0.66 18.36 8.12
N HIS A 150 0.02 18.88 7.06
CA HIS A 150 -0.75 20.13 7.13
C HIS A 150 -2.00 20.02 8.02
N TYR A 151 -2.67 18.86 8.00
CA TYR A 151 -3.88 18.58 8.77
C TYR A 151 -3.64 17.65 9.98
N ARG A 152 -2.40 17.54 10.48
CA ARG A 152 -2.11 16.73 11.67
C ARG A 152 -2.74 17.34 12.91
N ARG A 153 -3.16 16.49 13.85
CA ARG A 153 -3.54 16.88 15.21
C ARG A 153 -2.47 16.43 16.19
N VAL A 154 -2.19 17.25 17.18
CA VAL A 154 -1.32 16.90 18.30
C VAL A 154 -2.23 16.62 19.50
N ASP A 155 -2.14 15.43 20.08
CA ASP A 155 -2.91 15.08 21.27
C ASP A 155 -2.33 15.76 22.53
N ALA A 156 -3.07 15.73 23.64
CA ALA A 156 -2.64 16.27 24.94
C ALA A 156 -1.34 15.63 25.46
N ARG A 157 -0.99 14.43 24.97
CA ARG A 157 0.27 13.72 25.27
C ARG A 157 1.45 14.19 24.41
N GLY A 158 1.23 15.11 23.48
CA GLY A 158 2.24 15.58 22.53
C GLY A 158 2.41 14.69 21.30
N GLU A 159 1.61 13.63 21.17
CA GLU A 159 1.69 12.69 20.04
C GLU A 159 1.04 13.28 18.77
N CYS A 160 1.71 13.14 17.64
CA CYS A 160 1.22 13.63 16.34
C CYS A 160 0.40 12.56 15.61
N HIS A 161 -0.90 12.81 15.45
CA HIS A 161 -1.78 11.99 14.63
C HIS A 161 -2.03 12.67 13.29
N GLY A 162 -1.88 11.92 12.20
CA GLY A 162 -2.05 12.43 10.84
C GLY A 162 -2.48 11.32 9.89
N GLY A 163 -3.02 11.70 8.74
CA GLY A 163 -3.38 10.76 7.70
C GLY A 163 -4.66 11.13 6.95
N PRO A 164 -5.14 10.24 6.07
CA PRO A 164 -6.28 10.53 5.21
C PRO A 164 -7.56 10.84 5.95
N MET A 165 -7.85 10.13 7.03
CA MET A 165 -9.00 10.41 7.87
C MET A 165 -8.98 11.85 8.41
N HIS A 166 -7.80 12.39 8.74
CA HIS A 166 -7.69 13.74 9.29
C HIS A 166 -7.82 14.83 8.23
N TYR A 167 -7.17 14.71 7.07
CA TYR A 167 -7.34 15.73 6.03
C TYR A 167 -8.73 15.67 5.38
N ILE A 168 -9.45 14.54 5.44
CA ILE A 168 -10.85 14.45 5.02
C ILE A 168 -11.75 15.23 5.99
N GLU A 169 -11.61 14.99 7.30
CA GLU A 169 -12.43 15.66 8.32
C GLU A 169 -12.10 17.15 8.44
N LEU A 170 -10.82 17.51 8.48
CA LEU A 170 -10.34 18.87 8.71
C LEU A 170 -10.26 19.71 7.43
N GLY A 171 -9.94 19.10 6.29
CA GLY A 171 -9.74 19.82 5.02
C GLY A 171 -11.01 19.98 4.19
N MET A 172 -11.86 18.95 4.12
CA MET A 172 -13.14 19.03 3.38
C MET A 172 -14.32 19.49 4.26
N GLY A 173 -14.12 19.50 5.58
CA GLY A 173 -15.06 20.01 6.57
C GLY A 173 -16.01 18.95 7.15
N PRO A 174 -16.82 19.34 8.17
CA PRO A 174 -17.59 18.38 8.98
C PRO A 174 -18.58 17.52 8.19
N ARG A 175 -19.07 18.02 7.04
CA ARG A 175 -20.00 17.29 6.15
C ARG A 175 -19.40 16.02 5.55
N TRP A 176 -18.07 15.91 5.50
CA TRP A 176 -17.36 14.76 4.96
C TRP A 176 -16.84 13.81 6.03
N LYS A 177 -17.22 14.02 7.31
CA LYS A 177 -16.78 13.18 8.42
C LYS A 177 -17.16 11.70 8.25
N TRP A 178 -18.31 11.41 7.63
CA TRP A 178 -18.72 10.03 7.33
C TRP A 178 -17.69 9.32 6.43
N LEU A 179 -17.08 10.03 5.48
CA LEU A 179 -16.05 9.48 4.59
C LEU A 179 -14.74 9.26 5.33
N ALA A 180 -14.38 10.13 6.28
CA ALA A 180 -13.21 9.93 7.14
C ALA A 180 -13.36 8.66 7.99
N VAL A 181 -14.53 8.46 8.59
CA VAL A 181 -14.85 7.26 9.38
C VAL A 181 -14.83 6.02 8.51
N LEU A 182 -15.45 6.07 7.32
CA LEU A 182 -15.46 4.95 6.38
C LEU A 182 -14.04 4.56 5.95
N PHE A 183 -13.20 5.54 5.62
CA PHE A 183 -11.79 5.32 5.28
C PHE A 183 -11.04 4.67 6.45
N ALA A 184 -11.25 5.14 7.68
CA ALA A 184 -10.60 4.57 8.86
C ALA A 184 -10.99 3.09 9.07
N VAL A 185 -12.28 2.76 8.95
CA VAL A 185 -12.77 1.37 9.05
C VAL A 185 -12.14 0.49 7.98
N PHE A 186 -12.16 0.91 6.71
CA PHE A 186 -11.52 0.15 5.64
C PHE A 186 -10.01 0.01 5.82
N THR A 187 -9.33 1.03 6.36
CA THR A 187 -7.90 0.97 6.65
C THR A 187 -7.59 -0.06 7.74
N VAL A 188 -8.41 -0.14 8.79
CA VAL A 188 -8.27 -1.16 9.84
C VAL A 188 -8.46 -2.56 9.24
N LEU A 189 -9.53 -2.77 8.47
CA LEU A 189 -9.79 -4.06 7.82
C LEU A 189 -8.67 -4.45 6.83
N ALA A 190 -8.22 -3.50 6.00
CA ALA A 190 -7.16 -3.72 5.03
C ALA A 190 -5.81 -4.05 5.72
N SER A 191 -5.53 -3.45 6.88
CA SER A 191 -4.31 -3.72 7.66
C SER A 191 -4.20 -5.18 8.09
N PHE A 192 -5.31 -5.83 8.43
CA PHE A 192 -5.30 -7.27 8.75
C PHE A 192 -5.00 -8.13 7.53
N GLY A 193 -5.58 -7.80 6.38
CA GLY A 193 -5.40 -8.54 5.14
C GLY A 193 -3.98 -8.39 4.56
N ILE A 194 -3.59 -7.15 4.23
CA ILE A 194 -2.33 -6.82 3.55
C ILE A 194 -1.14 -6.99 4.50
N GLY A 195 -1.30 -6.60 5.76
CA GLY A 195 -0.24 -6.67 6.76
C GLY A 195 -0.09 -8.07 7.33
N ASN A 196 -0.95 -8.41 8.29
CA ASN A 196 -0.73 -9.57 9.16
C ASN A 196 -0.94 -10.90 8.45
N MET A 197 -2.10 -11.09 7.81
CA MET A 197 -2.47 -12.40 7.27
C MET A 197 -1.63 -12.78 6.05
N PHE A 198 -1.50 -11.87 5.08
CA PHE A 198 -0.74 -12.17 3.87
C PHE A 198 0.74 -12.42 4.18
N GLN A 199 1.37 -11.60 5.01
CA GLN A 199 2.79 -11.77 5.33
C GLN A 199 3.06 -13.04 6.16
N ALA A 200 2.21 -13.37 7.13
CA ALA A 200 2.36 -14.59 7.94
C ALA A 200 2.29 -15.88 7.09
N ASN A 201 1.36 -15.94 6.12
CA ASN A 201 1.23 -17.11 5.24
C ASN A 201 2.47 -17.35 4.38
N ASN A 202 3.10 -16.28 3.88
CA ASN A 202 4.28 -16.38 3.01
C ASN A 202 5.60 -16.66 3.76
N VAL A 203 5.65 -16.46 5.08
CA VAL A 203 6.83 -16.84 5.91
C VAL A 203 6.74 -18.29 6.37
N MET A 204 5.52 -18.81 6.52
CA MET A 204 5.28 -20.19 6.95
C MET A 204 5.47 -21.22 5.82
N THR A 205 5.31 -20.80 4.56
CA THR A 205 5.37 -21.65 3.36
C THR A 205 6.76 -21.61 2.73
#